data_AF-D0NC96-F1
#
_entry.id   AF-D0NC96-F1
#
_cell.length_a   1.000
_cell.length_b   1.000
_cell.length_c   1.000
_cell.angle_alpha   90.00
_cell.angle_beta   90.00
_cell.angle_gamma   90.00
#
_symmetry.space_group_name_H-M   'P 1'
#
loop_
_entity.id
_entity.type
_entity.pdbx_description
1 polymer ?
#
loop_
_entity_poly.entity_id
_entity_poly.type
_entity_poly.pdbx_seq_one_letter_code
_entity_poly.pdbx_strand_id
1 'polypeptide(L)'
;MSAPVQLKNRSARLAGLAPRRVIAFQDGSNGNGGVPSPPFAKMLQLRKQVVRRALQTRAIEWTAISQKLTDPRARAALDSLRDVHGQVAAEARNYVKEPEAIDFDYYRSVIKNKELVDAMEANYKSISFPTITPEELDASAKSADLPEELRLNEQETVDKLFAQLDEKVTDSKARIEELKELIGLMEETRTTLATTMDEVTAMYPEVEEEIDDEIANLDWEKDTQ
;
A
#
# COMPACT_ATOMS: atom_id res chain seq x y z
N MET A 1 -8.47 -51.36 13.50
CA MET A 1 -7.88 -51.79 12.21
C MET A 1 -8.66 -51.12 11.07
N SER A 2 -8.10 -50.08 10.48
CA SER A 2 -8.50 -49.56 9.16
C SER A 2 -7.35 -48.72 8.60
N ALA A 3 -6.95 -49.05 7.39
CA ALA A 3 -5.76 -48.57 6.70
C ALA A 3 -6.03 -47.27 5.90
N PRO A 4 -4.98 -46.49 5.58
CA PRO A 4 -5.09 -45.19 4.90
C PRO A 4 -5.13 -45.30 3.37
N VAL A 5 -5.90 -44.41 2.72
CA VAL A 5 -5.99 -44.28 1.26
C VAL A 5 -4.96 -43.26 0.77
N GLN A 6 -4.03 -43.75 -0.06
CA GLN A 6 -3.02 -43.01 -0.81
C GLN A 6 -3.60 -42.48 -2.13
N LEU A 7 -3.44 -41.18 -2.42
CA LEU A 7 -3.75 -40.61 -3.75
C LEU A 7 -2.46 -40.22 -4.48
N LYS A 8 -2.35 -40.80 -5.68
CA LYS A 8 -1.19 -40.87 -6.57
C LYS A 8 -0.95 -39.59 -7.37
N ASN A 9 0.33 -39.21 -7.44
CA ASN A 9 0.95 -38.40 -8.48
C ASN A 9 0.59 -38.86 -9.90
N ARG A 10 0.30 -37.91 -10.80
CA ARG A 10 0.40 -38.10 -12.26
C ARG A 10 1.02 -36.88 -12.94
N SER A 11 2.28 -37.05 -13.36
CA SER A 11 2.93 -36.29 -14.43
C SER A 11 2.34 -36.67 -15.79
N ALA A 12 2.21 -35.70 -16.69
CA ALA A 12 2.19 -35.94 -18.12
C ALA A 12 2.87 -34.78 -18.86
N ARG A 13 4.08 -35.03 -19.37
CA ARG A 13 4.70 -34.28 -20.46
C ARG A 13 4.06 -34.73 -21.77
N LEU A 14 3.85 -33.83 -22.73
CA LEU A 14 3.92 -34.15 -24.15
C LEU A 14 4.40 -32.90 -24.93
N ALA A 15 5.39 -33.15 -25.77
CA ALA A 15 6.15 -32.20 -26.56
C ALA A 15 5.71 -32.21 -28.02
N GLY A 16 6.03 -31.14 -28.74
CA GLY A 16 6.34 -31.19 -30.18
C GLY A 16 5.43 -30.38 -31.10
N LEU A 17 5.93 -29.27 -31.67
CA LEU A 17 6.57 -29.18 -33.00
C LEU A 17 6.41 -27.76 -33.61
N ALA A 18 7.50 -27.27 -34.20
CA ALA A 18 7.75 -25.95 -34.83
C ALA A 18 7.15 -25.87 -36.29
N PRO A 19 7.47 -24.93 -37.24
CA PRO A 19 8.64 -24.04 -37.34
C PRO A 19 8.51 -22.63 -38.04
N ARG A 20 9.61 -21.87 -37.90
CA ARG A 20 10.30 -20.92 -38.84
C ARG A 20 9.52 -19.84 -39.61
N ARG A 21 9.99 -18.59 -39.46
CA ARG A 21 10.16 -17.65 -40.60
C ARG A 21 11.56 -17.04 -40.60
N VAL A 22 12.24 -17.24 -41.72
CA VAL A 22 13.55 -16.71 -42.10
C VAL A 22 13.34 -15.32 -42.69
N ILE A 23 14.11 -14.32 -42.27
CA ILE A 23 14.40 -13.14 -43.08
C ILE A 23 15.93 -12.99 -43.05
N ALA A 24 16.55 -13.24 -44.20
CA ALA A 24 17.91 -12.85 -44.48
C ALA A 24 17.91 -11.37 -44.91
N PHE A 25 18.89 -10.60 -44.45
CA PHE A 25 19.33 -9.40 -45.16
C PHE A 25 20.85 -9.29 -45.12
N GLN A 26 21.36 -8.77 -46.23
CA GLN A 26 22.68 -8.96 -46.81
C GLN A 26 23.83 -8.25 -46.09
N ASP A 27 25.00 -8.84 -46.27
CA ASP A 27 26.34 -8.31 -46.02
C ASP A 27 26.60 -7.00 -46.80
N GLY A 28 27.38 -6.11 -46.18
CA GLY A 28 27.66 -4.76 -46.63
C GLY A 28 28.84 -4.17 -45.86
N SER A 29 30.03 -4.69 -46.16
CA SER A 29 31.32 -4.07 -45.89
C SER A 29 31.33 -2.56 -46.17
N ASN A 30 31.70 -1.75 -45.18
CA ASN A 30 32.68 -0.68 -45.40
C ASN A 30 33.34 -0.25 -44.09
N GLY A 31 34.67 -0.32 -44.06
CA GLY A 31 35.47 0.11 -42.91
C GLY A 31 35.45 1.62 -42.76
N ASN A 32 35.35 2.09 -41.51
CA ASN A 32 36.01 3.33 -41.12
C ASN A 32 36.40 3.24 -39.63
N GLY A 33 37.68 3.47 -39.35
CA GLY A 33 38.25 3.38 -38.01
C GLY A 33 37.61 4.41 -37.08
N GLY A 34 36.89 3.93 -36.07
CA GLY A 34 36.37 4.72 -34.97
C GLY A 34 36.81 4.07 -33.67
N VAL A 35 37.69 4.76 -32.94
CA VAL A 35 38.22 4.40 -31.63
C VAL A 35 37.11 3.79 -30.74
N PRO A 36 37.33 2.66 -30.06
CA PRO A 36 36.34 2.10 -29.15
C PRO A 36 36.05 3.11 -28.05
N SER A 37 34.82 3.65 -28.04
CA SER A 37 34.37 4.52 -26.97
C SER A 37 34.48 3.78 -25.64
N PRO A 38 35.05 4.41 -24.59
CA PRO A 38 35.31 3.72 -23.34
C PRO A 38 33.99 3.35 -22.62
N PRO A 39 34.00 2.27 -21.81
CA PRO A 39 32.80 1.70 -21.16
C PRO A 39 32.07 2.67 -20.21
N PHE A 40 32.69 3.80 -19.87
CA PHE A 40 32.14 4.85 -19.03
C PHE A 40 30.86 5.48 -19.62
N ALA A 41 30.72 5.58 -20.94
CA ALA A 41 29.56 6.26 -21.55
C ALA A 41 28.23 5.49 -21.35
N LYS A 42 28.28 4.15 -21.28
CA LYS A 42 27.10 3.31 -21.02
C LYS A 42 26.73 3.26 -19.53
N MET A 43 27.73 3.29 -18.64
CA MET A 43 27.50 3.31 -17.18
C MET A 43 26.83 4.61 -16.69
N LEU A 44 27.20 5.77 -17.26
CA LEU A 44 26.57 7.05 -16.95
C LEU A 44 25.10 7.17 -17.42
N GLN A 45 24.69 6.39 -18.41
CA GLN A 45 23.31 6.40 -18.91
C GLN A 45 22.36 5.53 -18.08
N LEU A 46 22.84 4.39 -17.56
CA LEU A 46 22.02 3.52 -16.70
C LEU A 46 21.84 4.08 -15.28
N ARG A 47 22.85 4.76 -14.71
CA ARG A 47 22.71 5.45 -13.41
C ARG A 47 21.66 6.56 -13.42
N LYS A 48 21.49 7.25 -14.56
CA LYS A 48 20.44 8.27 -14.75
C LYS A 48 19.02 7.69 -14.77
N GLN A 49 18.84 6.40 -15.09
CA GLN A 49 17.52 5.76 -15.16
C GLN A 49 17.01 5.32 -13.79
N VAL A 50 17.90 4.87 -12.88
CA VAL A 50 17.52 4.44 -11.53
C VAL A 50 17.15 5.65 -10.65
N VAL A 51 17.91 6.76 -10.74
CA VAL A 51 17.57 8.02 -10.05
C VAL A 51 16.29 8.67 -10.60
N ARG A 52 15.99 8.51 -11.89
CA ARG A 52 14.74 9.03 -12.50
C ARG A 52 13.50 8.24 -12.11
N ARG A 53 13.60 6.94 -11.78
CA ARG A 53 12.44 6.15 -11.35
C ARG A 53 12.12 6.30 -9.86
N ALA A 54 13.12 6.51 -9.01
CA ALA A 54 12.89 6.85 -7.61
C ALA A 54 12.17 8.21 -7.41
N LEU A 55 12.24 9.10 -8.41
CA LEU A 55 11.57 10.41 -8.40
C LEU A 55 10.20 10.43 -9.11
N GLN A 56 9.71 9.28 -9.59
CA GLN A 56 8.30 9.13 -9.97
C GLN A 56 7.48 8.59 -8.78
N THR A 57 7.74 9.09 -7.58
CA THR A 57 6.72 9.06 -6.54
C THR A 57 5.57 9.90 -7.08
N ARG A 58 4.40 9.27 -7.32
CA ARG A 58 3.19 10.02 -7.62
C ARG A 58 3.03 11.05 -6.51
N ALA A 59 2.87 12.33 -6.87
CA ALA A 59 2.61 13.37 -5.88
C ALA A 59 1.40 12.93 -5.04
N ILE A 60 1.60 12.75 -3.75
CA ILE A 60 0.52 12.40 -2.84
C ILE A 60 -0.34 13.65 -2.68
N GLU A 61 -1.60 13.58 -3.09
CA GLU A 61 -2.58 14.66 -2.96
C GLU A 61 -3.09 14.74 -1.50
N TRP A 62 -2.25 15.26 -0.60
CA TRP A 62 -2.52 15.35 0.84
C TRP A 62 -3.85 16.07 1.14
N THR A 63 -4.15 17.14 0.40
CA THR A 63 -5.37 17.93 0.58
C THR A 63 -6.64 17.14 0.22
N ALA A 64 -6.58 16.31 -0.83
CA ALA A 64 -7.71 15.48 -1.22
C ALA A 64 -7.98 14.38 -0.18
N ILE A 65 -6.93 13.84 0.44
CA ILE A 65 -7.07 12.85 1.51
C ILE A 65 -7.62 13.51 2.77
N SER A 66 -7.11 14.67 3.18
CA SER A 66 -7.57 15.36 4.39
C SER A 66 -9.05 15.76 4.33
N GLN A 67 -9.56 16.09 3.14
CA GLN A 67 -10.98 16.40 2.92
C GLN A 67 -11.91 15.20 3.12
N LYS A 68 -11.44 13.98 2.84
CA LYS A 68 -12.23 12.75 3.02
C LYS A 68 -12.27 12.27 4.46
N LEU A 69 -11.35 12.73 5.30
CA LEU A 69 -11.29 12.38 6.71
C LEU A 69 -12.18 13.32 7.52
N THR A 70 -13.19 12.76 8.18
CA THR A 70 -14.08 13.49 9.09
C THR A 70 -13.62 13.41 10.55
N ASP A 71 -12.95 12.31 10.93
CA ASP A 71 -12.43 12.07 12.27
C ASP A 71 -11.19 12.95 12.58
N PRO A 72 -11.21 13.77 13.65
CA PRO A 72 -10.06 14.55 14.10
C PRO A 72 -8.81 13.70 14.37
N ARG A 73 -8.97 12.48 14.90
CA ARG A 73 -7.83 11.59 15.19
C ARG A 73 -7.17 11.11 13.91
N ALA A 74 -7.95 10.77 12.89
CA ALA A 74 -7.44 10.38 11.59
C ALA A 74 -6.71 11.53 10.88
N ARG A 75 -7.18 12.78 11.05
CA ARG A 75 -6.47 13.96 10.53
C ARG A 75 -5.12 14.16 11.21
N ALA A 76 -5.05 14.05 12.54
CA ALA A 76 -3.79 14.15 13.27
C ALA A 76 -2.78 13.05 12.85
N ALA A 77 -3.27 11.83 12.58
CA ALA A 77 -2.44 10.76 12.05
C ALA A 77 -1.94 11.05 10.62
N LEU A 78 -2.77 11.64 9.76
CA LEU A 78 -2.38 12.06 8.41
C LEU A 78 -1.30 13.15 8.44
N ASP A 79 -1.43 14.13 9.35
CA ASP A 79 -0.44 15.19 9.51
C ASP A 79 0.92 14.63 9.96
N SER A 80 0.91 13.70 10.93
CA SER A 80 2.13 12.97 11.34
C SER A 80 2.77 12.22 10.17
N LEU A 81 1.97 11.52 9.35
CA LEU A 81 2.48 10.83 8.16
C LEU A 81 3.08 11.80 7.14
N ARG A 82 2.45 12.97 6.94
CA ARG A 82 2.95 14.02 6.05
C ARG A 82 4.30 14.57 6.55
N ASP A 83 4.46 14.75 7.84
CA ASP A 83 5.71 15.21 8.45
C ASP A 83 6.82 14.18 8.26
N VAL A 84 6.56 12.90 8.55
CA VAL A 84 7.51 11.81 8.33
C VAL A 84 7.90 11.71 6.85
N HIS A 85 6.94 11.78 5.93
CA HIS A 85 7.22 11.82 4.50
C HIS A 85 8.10 13.01 4.13
N GLY A 86 7.84 14.20 4.70
CA GLY A 86 8.66 15.39 4.51
C GLY A 86 10.11 15.20 4.99
N GLN A 87 10.29 14.58 6.14
CA GLN A 87 11.62 14.26 6.70
C GLN A 87 12.38 13.28 5.82
N VAL A 88 11.76 12.16 5.43
CA VAL A 88 12.36 11.15 4.54
C VAL A 88 12.72 11.76 3.19
N ALA A 89 11.84 12.60 2.62
CA ALA A 89 12.12 13.27 1.36
C ALA A 89 13.27 14.29 1.48
N ALA A 90 13.40 14.97 2.62
CA ALA A 90 14.51 15.89 2.87
C ALA A 90 15.84 15.13 3.03
N GLU A 91 15.83 14.02 3.77
CA GLU A 91 16.99 13.16 3.95
C GLU A 91 17.43 12.52 2.63
N ALA A 92 16.49 12.00 1.84
CA ALA A 92 16.76 11.45 0.52
C ALA A 92 17.49 12.46 -0.38
N ARG A 93 17.11 13.76 -0.34
CA ARG A 93 17.79 14.81 -1.12
C ARG A 93 19.27 14.97 -0.76
N ASN A 94 19.68 14.68 0.47
CA ASN A 94 21.08 14.73 0.88
C ASN A 94 21.90 13.61 0.21
N TYR A 95 21.27 12.45 -0.02
CA TYR A 95 21.92 11.26 -0.59
C TYR A 95 21.69 11.09 -2.11
N VAL A 96 20.91 11.97 -2.75
CA VAL A 96 20.71 11.97 -4.21
C VAL A 96 21.98 12.31 -4.98
N LYS A 97 22.88 13.10 -4.39
CA LYS A 97 24.15 13.47 -5.03
C LYS A 97 25.23 12.46 -4.67
N GLU A 98 26.01 12.03 -5.66
CA GLU A 98 27.24 11.30 -5.40
C GLU A 98 28.18 12.18 -4.54
N PRO A 99 28.90 11.61 -3.56
CA PRO A 99 29.91 12.35 -2.80
C PRO A 99 30.94 13.01 -3.72
N GLU A 100 31.47 14.17 -3.32
CA GLU A 100 32.52 14.84 -4.08
C GLU A 100 33.76 13.94 -4.19
N ALA A 101 34.38 13.93 -5.36
CA ALA A 101 35.59 13.14 -5.60
C ALA A 101 36.76 13.69 -4.76
N ILE A 102 37.52 12.80 -4.14
CA ILE A 102 38.71 13.17 -3.36
C ILE A 102 39.81 13.63 -4.33
N ASP A 103 40.33 14.84 -4.13
CA ASP A 103 41.47 15.37 -4.90
C ASP A 103 42.81 14.87 -4.32
N PHE A 104 43.25 13.70 -4.79
CA PHE A 104 44.51 13.11 -4.36
C PHE A 104 45.75 13.92 -4.82
N ASP A 105 45.65 14.71 -5.88
CA ASP A 105 46.76 15.52 -6.38
C ASP A 105 47.04 16.71 -5.48
N TYR A 106 45.98 17.34 -4.96
CA TYR A 106 46.11 18.33 -3.90
C TYR A 106 46.80 17.73 -2.66
N TYR A 107 46.35 16.56 -2.19
CA TYR A 107 46.94 15.94 -0.99
C TYR A 107 48.38 15.46 -1.19
N ARG A 108 48.78 15.04 -2.40
CA ARG A 108 50.20 14.77 -2.74
C ARG A 108 51.10 16.00 -2.62
N SER A 109 50.55 17.20 -2.81
CA SER A 109 51.31 18.46 -2.73
C SER A 109 51.49 18.97 -1.29
N VAL A 110 50.53 18.68 -0.40
CA VAL A 110 50.51 19.15 0.99
C VAL A 110 51.17 18.16 1.96
N ILE A 111 51.02 16.86 1.71
CA ILE A 111 51.52 15.81 2.59
C ILE A 111 52.98 15.47 2.24
N LYS A 112 53.85 15.50 3.26
CA LYS A 112 55.29 15.23 3.09
C LYS A 112 55.58 13.78 2.63
N ASN A 113 54.77 12.83 3.06
CA ASN A 113 54.90 11.42 2.69
C ASN A 113 53.97 11.07 1.52
N LYS A 114 54.52 11.10 0.30
CA LYS A 114 53.78 10.85 -0.94
C LYS A 114 53.35 9.40 -1.08
N GLU A 115 54.16 8.45 -0.60
CA GLU A 115 53.86 7.02 -0.64
C GLU A 115 52.60 6.67 0.16
N LEU A 116 52.34 7.41 1.25
CA LEU A 116 51.12 7.26 2.03
C LEU A 116 49.88 7.68 1.21
N VAL A 117 49.97 8.77 0.45
CA VAL A 117 48.86 9.25 -0.38
C VAL A 117 48.59 8.27 -1.53
N ASP A 118 49.64 7.72 -2.14
CA ASP A 118 49.51 6.70 -3.18
C ASP A 118 48.91 5.39 -2.64
N ALA A 119 49.29 4.97 -1.43
CA ALA A 119 48.69 3.82 -0.75
C ALA A 119 47.20 4.06 -0.37
N MET A 120 46.85 5.28 0.03
CA MET A 120 45.46 5.65 0.33
C MET A 120 44.60 5.72 -0.93
N GLU A 121 45.12 6.25 -2.04
CA GLU A 121 44.42 6.25 -3.32
C GLU A 121 44.19 4.82 -3.83
N ALA A 122 45.21 3.96 -3.73
CA ALA A 122 45.09 2.55 -4.11
C ALA A 122 44.04 1.81 -3.27
N ASN A 123 44.03 2.02 -1.96
CA ASN A 123 43.02 1.45 -1.07
C ASN A 123 41.62 2.00 -1.38
N TYR A 124 41.47 3.30 -1.58
CA TYR A 124 40.18 3.93 -1.92
C TYR A 124 39.59 3.37 -3.21
N LYS A 125 40.43 3.18 -4.25
CA LYS A 125 40.01 2.56 -5.52
C LYS A 125 39.69 1.07 -5.40
N SER A 126 40.25 0.38 -4.40
CA SER A 126 40.01 -1.04 -4.16
C SER A 126 38.69 -1.32 -3.43
N ILE A 127 38.14 -0.32 -2.73
CA ILE A 127 36.87 -0.46 -2.00
C ILE A 127 35.73 -0.40 -3.01
N SER A 128 35.14 -1.55 -3.31
CA SER A 128 33.87 -1.66 -4.03
C SER A 128 32.73 -1.85 -3.05
N PHE A 129 31.75 -0.95 -3.06
CA PHE A 129 30.51 -1.16 -2.34
C PHE A 129 29.55 -2.01 -3.15
N PRO A 130 28.84 -2.97 -2.54
CA PRO A 130 27.78 -3.71 -3.23
C PRO A 130 26.70 -2.72 -3.67
N THR A 131 26.20 -2.90 -4.89
CA THR A 131 25.04 -2.13 -5.37
C THR A 131 23.81 -2.77 -4.76
N ILE A 132 23.26 -2.14 -3.72
CA ILE A 132 22.02 -2.59 -3.11
C ILE A 132 20.87 -2.22 -4.05
N THR A 133 20.21 -3.24 -4.58
CA THR A 133 18.99 -3.07 -5.38
C THR A 133 17.76 -2.97 -4.47
N PRO A 134 16.66 -2.32 -4.91
CA PRO A 134 15.42 -2.28 -4.15
C PRO A 134 14.88 -3.69 -3.81
N GLU A 135 15.07 -4.65 -4.71
CA GLU A 135 14.63 -6.04 -4.52
C GLU A 135 15.38 -6.74 -3.38
N GLU A 136 16.67 -6.42 -3.20
CA GLU A 136 17.49 -6.95 -2.11
C GLU A 136 17.14 -6.31 -0.76
N LEU A 137 16.77 -5.02 -0.74
CA LEU A 137 16.24 -4.35 0.45
C LEU A 137 14.91 -4.98 0.90
N ASP A 138 14.01 -5.22 -0.04
CA ASP A 138 12.72 -5.89 0.22
C ASP A 138 12.92 -7.32 0.75
N ALA A 139 13.86 -8.07 0.17
CA ALA A 139 14.20 -9.42 0.63
C ALA A 139 14.83 -9.39 2.03
N SER A 140 15.70 -8.41 2.28
CA SER A 140 16.32 -8.19 3.58
C SER A 140 15.28 -7.83 4.64
N ALA A 141 14.31 -6.97 4.34
CA ALA A 141 13.23 -6.61 5.26
C ALA A 141 12.30 -7.79 5.62
N LYS A 142 12.29 -8.84 4.78
CA LYS A 142 11.51 -10.08 4.97
C LYS A 142 12.36 -11.23 5.52
N SER A 143 13.64 -11.02 5.82
CA SER A 143 14.59 -12.07 6.20
C SER A 143 14.32 -12.63 7.60
N ALA A 144 14.47 -13.96 7.75
CA ALA A 144 14.21 -14.69 9.01
C ALA A 144 15.13 -14.29 10.16
N ASP A 145 16.21 -13.58 9.84
CA ASP A 145 17.21 -13.12 10.80
C ASP A 145 16.79 -11.83 11.53
N LEU A 146 15.77 -11.13 11.02
CA LEU A 146 15.18 -9.98 11.70
C LEU A 146 14.19 -10.41 12.80
N PRO A 147 14.17 -9.71 13.96
CA PRO A 147 13.11 -9.83 14.95
C PRO A 147 11.72 -9.69 14.31
N GLU A 148 10.75 -10.47 14.77
CA GLU A 148 9.39 -10.53 14.19
C GLU A 148 8.72 -9.14 14.10
N GLU A 149 9.00 -8.26 15.06
CA GLU A 149 8.53 -6.88 15.10
C GLU A 149 9.06 -5.99 13.96
N LEU A 150 10.20 -6.33 13.39
CA LEU A 150 10.85 -5.60 12.29
C LEU A 150 10.61 -6.25 10.92
N ARG A 151 10.00 -7.44 10.89
CA ARG A 151 9.62 -8.13 9.66
C ARG A 151 8.35 -7.51 9.10
N LEU A 152 8.49 -6.48 8.28
CA LEU A 152 7.36 -5.87 7.62
C LEU A 152 7.04 -6.59 6.32
N ASN A 153 6.00 -7.44 6.34
CA ASN A 153 5.38 -7.90 5.10
C ASN A 153 4.35 -6.85 4.67
N GLU A 154 4.84 -5.79 4.00
CA GLU A 154 4.01 -4.69 3.48
C GLU A 154 2.78 -5.21 2.73
N GLN A 155 2.95 -6.25 1.91
CA GLN A 155 1.85 -6.84 1.15
C GLN A 155 0.76 -7.42 2.06
N GLU A 156 1.15 -8.24 3.04
CA GLU A 156 0.17 -8.86 3.95
C GLU A 156 -0.51 -7.85 4.87
N THR A 157 0.21 -6.84 5.32
CA THR A 157 -0.37 -5.75 6.13
C THR A 157 -1.39 -4.94 5.33
N VAL A 158 -1.06 -4.60 4.08
CA VAL A 158 -1.96 -3.91 3.15
C VAL A 158 -3.17 -4.79 2.83
N ASP A 159 -2.98 -6.08 2.54
CA ASP A 159 -4.07 -7.01 2.24
C ASP A 159 -5.02 -7.18 3.43
N LYS A 160 -4.49 -7.26 4.66
CA LYS A 160 -5.31 -7.30 5.89
C LYS A 160 -6.13 -6.02 6.08
N LEU A 161 -5.52 -4.86 5.83
CA LEU A 161 -6.21 -3.57 5.94
C LEU A 161 -7.32 -3.44 4.89
N PHE A 162 -7.08 -3.88 3.65
CA PHE A 162 -8.12 -3.89 2.62
C PHE A 162 -9.25 -4.88 2.93
N ALA A 163 -8.94 -6.07 3.46
CA ALA A 163 -9.96 -7.02 3.88
C ALA A 163 -10.87 -6.44 4.98
N GLN A 164 -10.30 -5.77 5.99
CA GLN A 164 -11.07 -5.09 7.03
C GLN A 164 -11.89 -3.93 6.47
N LEU A 165 -11.34 -3.18 5.51
CA LEU A 165 -12.05 -2.08 4.86
C LEU A 165 -13.25 -2.59 4.07
N ASP A 166 -13.07 -3.66 3.29
CA ASP A 166 -14.13 -4.29 2.50
C ASP A 166 -15.26 -4.78 3.41
N GLU A 167 -14.93 -5.43 4.53
CA GLU A 167 -15.92 -5.83 5.54
C GLU A 167 -16.73 -4.62 6.04
N LYS A 168 -16.07 -3.55 6.47
CA LYS A 168 -16.75 -2.33 6.95
C LYS A 168 -17.59 -1.65 5.88
N VAL A 169 -17.16 -1.68 4.62
CA VAL A 169 -17.93 -1.15 3.51
C VAL A 169 -19.17 -2.01 3.26
N THR A 170 -19.07 -3.34 3.33
CA THR A 170 -20.23 -4.23 3.19
C THR A 170 -21.24 -4.06 4.31
N ASP A 171 -20.78 -3.99 5.56
CA ASP A 171 -21.60 -3.73 6.74
C ASP A 171 -22.32 -2.38 6.64
N SER A 172 -21.61 -1.32 6.26
CA SER A 172 -22.20 0.01 6.07
C SER A 172 -23.28 0.02 4.99
N LYS A 173 -23.08 -0.71 3.88
CA LYS A 173 -24.09 -0.83 2.81
C LYS A 173 -25.32 -1.57 3.28
N ALA A 174 -25.15 -2.69 3.97
CA ALA A 174 -26.26 -3.45 4.54
C ALA A 174 -27.08 -2.58 5.51
N ARG A 175 -26.39 -1.87 6.41
CA ARG A 175 -27.05 -0.99 7.37
C ARG A 175 -27.81 0.17 6.72
N ILE A 176 -27.30 0.71 5.62
CA ILE A 176 -28.00 1.75 4.85
C ILE A 176 -29.31 1.20 4.26
N GLU A 177 -29.32 -0.02 3.74
CA GLU A 177 -30.55 -0.63 3.21
C GLU A 177 -31.55 -0.93 4.34
N GLU A 178 -31.11 -1.49 5.47
CA GLU A 178 -31.97 -1.68 6.65
C GLU A 178 -32.61 -0.36 7.14
N LEU A 179 -31.83 0.72 7.19
CA LEU A 179 -32.34 2.04 7.60
C LEU A 179 -33.34 2.61 6.60
N LYS A 180 -33.17 2.35 5.29
CA LYS A 180 -34.15 2.76 4.28
C LYS A 180 -35.45 1.98 4.41
N GLU A 181 -35.38 0.67 4.64
CA GLU A 181 -36.56 -0.17 4.89
C GLU A 181 -37.30 0.30 6.15
N LEU A 182 -36.57 0.61 7.22
CA LEU A 182 -37.15 1.16 8.44
C LEU A 182 -37.82 2.53 8.21
N ILE A 183 -37.20 3.43 7.45
CA ILE A 183 -37.82 4.70 7.07
C ILE A 183 -39.11 4.45 6.29
N GLY A 184 -39.10 3.53 5.31
CA GLY A 184 -40.30 3.16 4.57
C GLY A 184 -41.41 2.65 5.48
N LEU A 185 -41.09 1.74 6.40
CA LEU A 185 -42.05 1.24 7.40
C LEU A 185 -42.60 2.38 8.27
N MET A 186 -41.75 3.30 8.72
CA MET A 186 -42.18 4.45 9.54
C MET A 186 -43.04 5.44 8.76
N GLU A 187 -42.80 5.61 7.46
CA GLU A 187 -43.62 6.45 6.58
C GLU A 187 -44.99 5.80 6.32
N GLU A 188 -45.04 4.48 6.13
CA GLU A 188 -46.27 3.72 5.90
C GLU A 188 -47.14 3.59 7.15
N THR A 189 -46.53 3.33 8.30
CA THR A 189 -47.24 3.18 9.60
C THR A 189 -47.49 4.51 10.30
N ARG A 190 -47.14 5.64 9.66
CA ARG A 190 -47.36 6.96 10.23
C ARG A 190 -48.84 7.21 10.45
N THR A 191 -49.23 7.32 11.72
CA THR A 191 -50.57 7.79 12.08
C THR A 191 -50.73 9.26 11.65
N THR A 192 -51.82 9.55 10.96
CA THR A 192 -52.18 10.90 10.52
C THR A 192 -53.51 11.29 11.14
N LEU A 193 -53.95 12.55 10.95
CA LEU A 193 -55.26 13.00 11.42
C LEU A 193 -56.43 12.15 10.87
N ALA A 194 -56.21 11.43 9.76
CA ALA A 194 -57.20 10.57 9.13
C ALA A 194 -57.19 9.12 9.66
N THR A 195 -56.19 8.73 10.46
CA THR A 195 -56.09 7.36 10.99
C THR A 195 -57.20 7.14 12.03
N THR A 196 -57.94 6.04 11.87
CA THR A 196 -59.06 5.71 12.77
C THR A 196 -58.58 4.96 14.01
N MET A 197 -59.36 4.96 15.10
CA MET A 197 -59.01 4.21 16.32
C MET A 197 -58.85 2.71 16.03
N ASP A 198 -59.76 2.13 15.23
CA ASP A 198 -59.71 0.72 14.83
C ASP A 198 -58.41 0.36 14.08
N GLU A 199 -57.88 1.28 13.27
CA GLU A 199 -56.58 1.11 12.59
C GLU A 199 -55.40 1.17 13.57
N VAL A 200 -55.46 2.04 14.59
CA VAL A 200 -54.42 2.12 15.63
C VAL A 200 -54.43 0.86 16.50
N THR A 201 -55.61 0.40 16.91
CA THR A 201 -55.78 -0.84 17.67
C THR A 201 -55.29 -2.06 16.89
N ALA A 202 -55.51 -2.11 15.57
CA ALA A 202 -54.98 -3.18 14.73
C ALA A 202 -53.45 -3.15 14.55
N MET A 203 -52.84 -1.95 14.61
CA MET A 203 -51.37 -1.80 14.53
C MET A 203 -50.67 -2.02 15.87
N TYR A 204 -51.33 -1.70 16.98
CA TYR A 204 -50.79 -1.71 18.34
C TYR A 204 -51.78 -2.38 19.33
N PRO A 205 -51.98 -3.71 19.25
CA PRO A 205 -52.92 -4.42 20.12
C PRO A 205 -52.53 -4.34 21.61
N GLU A 206 -51.26 -4.13 21.93
CA GLU A 206 -50.78 -3.95 23.30
C GLU A 206 -51.36 -2.71 23.98
N VAL A 207 -51.70 -1.68 23.21
CA VAL A 207 -52.33 -0.45 23.73
C VAL A 207 -53.79 -0.71 24.10
N GLU A 208 -54.48 -1.56 23.34
CA GLU A 208 -55.85 -1.98 23.68
C GLU A 208 -55.87 -2.84 24.95
N GLU A 209 -54.95 -3.80 25.07
CA GLU A 209 -54.81 -4.63 26.28
C GLU A 209 -54.50 -3.75 27.51
N GLU A 210 -53.62 -2.76 27.38
CA GLU A 210 -53.32 -1.81 28.46
C GLU A 210 -54.53 -0.97 28.87
N ILE A 211 -55.30 -0.46 27.90
CA ILE A 211 -56.53 0.31 28.16
C ILE A 211 -57.57 -0.56 28.90
N ASP A 212 -57.74 -1.81 28.49
CA ASP A 212 -58.69 -2.73 29.14
C ASP A 212 -58.28 -3.05 30.59
N ASP A 213 -56.99 -3.26 30.84
CA ASP A 213 -56.45 -3.47 32.17
C ASP A 213 -56.62 -2.24 33.07
N GLU A 214 -56.42 -1.04 32.54
CA GLU A 214 -56.62 0.22 33.28
C GLU A 214 -58.09 0.45 33.64
N ILE A 215 -59.01 0.14 32.71
CA ILE A 215 -60.46 0.20 32.97
C ILE A 215 -60.85 -0.81 34.05
N ALA A 216 -60.30 -2.04 33.99
CA ALA A 216 -60.58 -3.09 34.96
C ALA A 216 -60.06 -2.74 36.37
N ASN A 217 -58.90 -2.07 36.47
CA ASN A 217 -58.26 -1.69 37.73
C ASN A 217 -58.69 -0.31 38.26
N LEU A 218 -59.49 0.45 37.50
CA LEU A 218 -59.93 1.82 37.81
C LEU A 218 -58.79 2.85 37.87
N ASP A 219 -57.72 2.64 37.10
CA ASP A 219 -56.50 3.44 37.11
C ASP A 219 -56.55 4.62 36.12
N TRP A 220 -57.54 5.51 36.27
CA TRP A 220 -57.83 6.61 35.33
C TRP A 220 -56.78 7.74 35.26
N GLU A 221 -55.85 7.81 36.21
CA GLU A 221 -54.88 8.92 36.36
C GLU A 221 -53.40 8.48 36.24
N LYS A 222 -53.14 7.23 35.83
CA LYS A 222 -51.81 6.60 35.80
C LYS A 222 -50.72 7.46 35.12
N ASP A 223 -51.04 8.11 34.00
CA ASP A 223 -50.09 8.88 33.17
C ASP A 223 -50.17 10.41 33.34
N THR A 224 -50.83 10.90 34.40
CA THR A 224 -51.06 12.34 34.60
C THR A 224 -50.03 13.04 35.51
N GLN A 225 -49.02 12.32 36.03
CA GLN A 225 -47.95 12.86 36.90
C GLN A 225 -46.57 12.92 36.25
#